data_AF-A0A0F3R6D0-F1
#
_entry.id   AF-A0A0F3R6D0-F1
#
_cell.length_a   1.000
_cell.length_b   1.000
_cell.length_c   1.000
_cell.angle_alpha   90.00
_cell.angle_beta   90.00
_cell.angle_gamma   90.00
#
_symmetry.space_group_name_H-M   'P 1'
#
loop_
_entity.id
_entity.type
_entity.pdbx_description
1 polymer ?
#
loop_
_entity_poly.entity_id
_entity_poly.type
_entity_poly.pdbx_seq_one_letter_code
_entity_poly.pdbx_strand_id
1 'polypeptide(L)' 'MIFSTARVEFYKLIESVGCRILFLPTYSPDLNPIEHYWFKIKNEIRKVTGQFKDISMAVEHVLKFI' A
#
# COMPACT_ATOMS: atom_id res chain seq x y z
N MET A 1 27.38 -11.42 6.17
CA MET A 1 25.93 -11.59 5.89
C MET A 1 25.16 -11.10 7.10
N ILE A 2 24.72 -9.84 7.10
CA ILE A 2 24.02 -9.23 8.25
C ILE A 2 22.54 -9.17 7.88
N PHE A 3 21.80 -10.25 8.13
CA PHE A 3 20.35 -10.09 8.29
C PHE A 3 20.15 -9.65 9.73
N SER A 4 19.82 -8.37 9.93
CA SER A 4 19.50 -7.84 11.24
C SER A 4 18.35 -8.64 11.85
N THR A 5 18.41 -8.92 13.15
CA THR A 5 17.41 -9.69 13.91
C THR A 5 15.97 -9.24 13.61
N ALA A 6 15.76 -7.93 13.43
CA ALA A 6 14.46 -7.35 13.08
C ALA A 6 13.85 -7.90 11.77
N ARG A 7 14.67 -8.19 10.75
CA ARG A 7 14.16 -8.74 9.48
C ARG A 7 13.68 -10.18 9.64
N VAL A 8 14.40 -10.97 10.43
CA VAL A 8 14.06 -12.37 10.70
C VAL A 8 12.75 -12.45 11.49
N GLU A 9 12.57 -11.60 12.50
CA GLU A 9 11.33 -11.57 13.28
C GLU A 9 10.12 -11.08 12.45
N PHE A 10 10.32 -10.15 11.52
CA PHE A 10 9.28 -9.72 10.59
C PHE A 10 8.78 -10.88 9.70
N TYR A 11 9.69 -11.69 9.16
CA TYR A 11 9.32 -12.84 8.33
C TYR A 11 8.55 -13.89 9.12
N LYS A 12 9.01 -14.22 10.34
CA LYS A 12 8.30 -15.15 11.22
C LYS A 12 6.88 -14.68 11.55
N LEU A 13 6.68 -13.37 11.77
CA LEU A 13 5.36 -12.82 12.08
C LEU A 13 4.39 -12.93 10.90
N ILE A 14 4.87 -12.75 9.66
CA ILE A 14 4.03 -12.90 8.47
C ILE A 14 3.71 -14.37 8.21
N GLU A 15 4.71 -15.25 8.34
CA GLU A 15 4.52 -16.68 8.11
C GLU A 15 3.61 -17.32 9.19
N SER A 16 3.63 -16.82 10.43
CA SER A 16 2.78 -17.35 11.51
C SER A 16 1.28 -17.14 11.29
N VAL A 17 0.90 -16.14 10.48
CA VAL A 17 -0.49 -15.90 10.05
C VAL A 17 -0.83 -16.57 8.72
N GLY A 18 0.06 -17.43 8.19
CA GLY A 18 -0.15 -18.18 6.95
C GLY A 18 0.06 -17.35 5.68
N CYS A 19 0.59 -16.12 5.79
CA CYS A 19 0.88 -15.27 4.65
C CYS A 19 2.24 -15.62 4.03
N ARG A 20 2.37 -15.36 2.72
CA ARG A 20 3.64 -15.51 2.00
C ARG A 20 4.16 -14.15 1.56
N ILE A 21 5.48 -13.99 1.65
CA ILE A 21 6.15 -12.75 1.28
C ILE A 21 6.52 -12.81 -0.20
N LEU A 22 6.01 -11.86 -0.97
CA LEU A 22 6.38 -11.66 -2.36
C LEU A 22 7.44 -10.55 -2.41
N PHE A 23 8.61 -10.88 -2.98
CA PHE A 23 9.71 -9.93 -3.11
C PHE A 23 9.55 -9.12 -4.40
N LEU A 24 9.58 -7.79 -4.27
CA LEU A 24 9.65 -6.87 -5.39
C LEU A 24 11.11 -6.45 -5.62
N PRO A 25 11.68 -6.62 -6.82
CA PRO A 25 13.02 -6.13 -7.13
C PRO A 25 13.10 -4.60 -6.99
N THR A 26 14.28 -4.10 -6.61
CA THR A 26 14.51 -2.65 -6.44
C THR A 26 14.24 -1.91 -7.76
N TYR A 27 13.67 -0.71 -7.66
CA TYR A 27 13.34 0.16 -8.81
C TYR A 27 12.47 -0.51 -9.88
N SER A 28 11.65 -1.50 -9.50
CA SER A 28 10.73 -2.19 -10.42
C SER A 28 9.26 -1.87 -10.11
N PRO A 29 8.82 -0.59 -10.20
CA PRO A 29 7.43 -0.23 -9.95
C PRO A 29 6.47 -0.91 -10.92
N ASP A 30 6.94 -1.23 -12.14
CA ASP A 30 6.15 -1.92 -13.17
C ASP A 30 5.72 -3.34 -12.74
N LEU A 31 6.42 -3.94 -11.76
CA LEU A 31 6.09 -5.26 -11.20
C LEU A 31 5.16 -5.16 -9.98
N ASN A 32 4.75 -3.95 -9.58
CA ASN A 32 3.87 -3.72 -8.44
C ASN A 32 2.46 -3.34 -8.93
N PRO A 33 1.47 -4.26 -8.90
CA PRO A 33 0.16 -4.03 -9.51
C PRO A 33 -0.58 -2.80 -8.97
N ILE A 34 -0.33 -2.38 -7.72
CA ILE A 34 -0.98 -1.22 -7.11
C ILE A 34 -0.64 0.09 -7.84
N GLU A 35 0.51 0.15 -8.52
CA GLU A 35 0.98 1.36 -9.22
C GLU A 35 0.00 1.80 -10.32
N HIS A 36 -0.64 0.84 -10.99
CA HIS A 36 -1.65 1.09 -12.01
C HIS A 36 -2.92 1.77 -11.46
N TYR A 37 -3.22 1.58 -10.17
CA TYR A 37 -4.43 2.12 -9.55
C TYR A 37 -4.24 3.52 -8.99
N TRP A 38 -3.00 3.97 -8.74
CA TRP A 38 -2.74 5.26 -8.10
C TRP A 38 -3.27 6.46 -8.89
N PHE A 39 -3.26 6.39 -10.22
CA PHE A 39 -3.82 7.47 -11.03
C PHE A 39 -5.31 7.66 -10.76
N LYS A 40 -6.10 6.57 -10.81
CA LYS A 40 -7.55 6.59 -10.57
C LYS A 40 -7.85 7.06 -9.15
N ILE A 41 -7.22 6.45 -8.14
CA ILE A 41 -7.44 6.77 -6.72
C ILE A 41 -7.15 8.25 -6.44
N LYS A 42 -5.98 8.76 -6.87
CA LYS A 42 -5.61 10.16 -6.66
C LYS A 42 -6.53 11.13 -7.39
N ASN A 43 -7.01 10.76 -8.58
CA ASN A 43 -7.94 11.61 -9.33
C ASN A 43 -9.28 11.76 -8.60
N GLU A 44 -9.85 10.65 -8.12
CA GLU A 44 -11.12 10.70 -7.37
C GLU A 44 -10.98 11.44 -6.04
N ILE A 45 -9.89 11.24 -5.29
CA ILE A 45 -9.63 11.98 -4.04
C ILE A 45 -9.61 13.49 -4.28
N ARG A 46 -8.91 13.96 -5.33
CA ARG A 46 -8.81 15.40 -5.63
C ARG A 46 -10.16 16.06 -5.91
N LYS A 47 -11.10 15.34 -6.53
CA LYS A 47 -12.45 15.86 -6.84
C LYS A 47 -13.26 16.13 -5.57
N VAL A 48 -13.04 15.33 -4.52
CA VAL A 48 -13.85 15.39 -3.29
C VAL A 48 -13.11 16.02 -2.11
N THR A 49 -11.80 16.28 -2.22
CA THR A 49 -10.98 16.78 -1.08
C THR A 49 -11.55 18.05 -0.45
N GLY A 50 -12.10 18.98 -1.24
CA GLY A 50 -12.71 20.21 -0.72
C GLY A 50 -14.02 20.01 0.08
N GLN A 51 -14.59 18.80 0.04
CA GLN A 51 -15.83 18.45 0.75
C GLN A 51 -15.55 17.91 2.16
N PHE A 52 -14.28 17.64 2.49
CA PHE A 52 -13.87 17.04 3.75
C PHE A 52 -12.91 17.96 4.51
N LYS A 53 -12.98 17.93 5.85
CA LYS A 53 -12.06 18.68 6.72
C LYS A 53 -10.63 18.14 6.67
N ASP A 54 -10.46 16.84 6.43
CA ASP A 54 -9.18 16.15 6.44
C ASP A 54 -9.08 15.19 5.24
N ILE A 55 -7.87 15.08 4.68
CA ILE A 55 -7.60 14.22 3.54
C ILE A 55 -7.88 12.73 3.85
N SER A 56 -7.68 12.30 5.09
CA SER A 56 -7.92 10.91 5.52
C SER A 56 -9.39 10.54 5.34
N MET A 57 -10.32 11.47 5.59
CA MET A 57 -11.76 11.25 5.37
C MET A 57 -12.09 11.19 3.88
N ALA A 58 -11.45 12.03 3.06
CA ALA A 58 -11.62 11.99 1.60
C ALA A 58 -11.09 10.67 1.02
N VAL A 59 -9.95 10.18 1.50
CA VAL A 59 -9.35 8.90 1.12
C VAL A 59 -10.28 7.75 1.52
N GLU A 60 -10.73 7.68 2.77
CA GLU A 60 -11.65 6.64 3.24
C GLU A 60 -12.96 6.63 2.46
N HIS A 61 -13.52 7.81 2.17
CA HIS A 61 -14.71 7.95 1.35
C HIS A 61 -14.50 7.37 -0.05
N VAL A 62 -13.44 7.77 -0.76
CA VAL A 62 -13.17 7.30 -2.12
C VAL A 62 -12.88 5.80 -2.18
N LEU A 63 -12.10 5.27 -1.24
CA LEU A 63 -11.73 3.86 -1.22
C LEU A 63 -12.92 2.91 -0.98
N LYS A 64 -14.05 3.41 -0.44
CA LYS A 64 -15.30 2.62 -0.33
C LYS A 64 -15.97 2.34 -1.68
N PHE A 65 -15.61 3.06 -2.75
CA PHE A 65 -16.26 2.98 -4.06
C PHE A 65 -15.35 2.44 -5.19
N ILE A 66 -14.11 2.07 -4.88
CA ILE A 66 -13.14 1.49 -5.82
C ILE A 66 -13.03 -0.01 -5.55
#